data_AF-A0A958J4M6-F1
#
_entry.id   AF-A0A958J4M6-F1
#
_cell.length_a   1.000
_cell.length_b   1.000
_cell.length_c   1.000
_cell.angle_alpha   90.00
_cell.angle_beta   90.00
_cell.angle_gamma   90.00
#
_symmetry.space_group_name_H-M   'P 1'
#
loop_
_entity.id
_entity.type
_entity.pdbx_description
1 polymer ?
#
loop_
_entity_poly.entity_id
_entity_poly.type
_entity_poly.pdbx_seq_one_letter_code
_entity_poly.pdbx_strand_id
1 'polypeptide(L)'
;MKGAHSNCQRDRLDLFENYYNRASSEMDDKKIKKFMALAGQETQLSITMGTLEKRKLGAQLLLSETLEYVIKGLGITPIVNGQPITDPNALVYEAGDREPEGLEMIDGLADVAYTMYWNECAFGIPLEEAFEAVCDNNLEKFVKLVDWNGPVRSLEQSEWHCNKNISWPDSVVEVTVISFCNEFYAVGKDISGKVRKPSSYCSVDLTPLLGK
;
A
#
# COMPACT_ATOMS: atom_id res chain seq x y z
N MET A 1 -32.73 13.42 44.60
CA MET A 1 -31.49 13.34 43.81
C MET A 1 -31.58 12.15 42.85
N LYS A 2 -32.09 12.36 41.63
CA LYS A 2 -32.04 11.41 40.52
C LYS A 2 -31.93 12.26 39.25
N GLY A 3 -30.75 12.30 38.62
CA GLY A 3 -30.58 13.15 37.43
C GLY A 3 -29.14 13.38 36.96
N ALA A 4 -28.27 12.37 36.98
CA ALA A 4 -26.90 12.52 36.46
C ALA A 4 -26.34 11.32 35.67
N HIS A 5 -27.13 10.26 35.43
CA HIS A 5 -26.63 9.05 34.76
C HIS A 5 -27.12 8.84 33.31
N SER A 6 -27.93 9.74 32.75
CA SER A 6 -28.50 9.55 31.40
C SER A 6 -27.78 10.24 30.24
N ASN A 7 -26.82 11.15 30.50
CA ASN A 7 -26.12 11.87 29.43
C ASN A 7 -24.90 11.12 28.86
N CYS A 8 -24.18 10.34 29.68
CA CYS A 8 -22.96 9.64 29.25
C CYS A 8 -23.21 8.51 28.23
N GLN A 9 -24.42 7.93 28.17
CA GLN A 9 -24.76 6.88 27.21
C GLN A 9 -25.24 7.42 25.85
N ARG A 10 -25.85 8.62 25.80
CA ARG A 10 -26.28 9.22 24.53
C ARG A 10 -25.10 9.72 23.72
N ASP A 11 -24.13 10.36 24.38
CA ASP A 11 -22.93 10.88 23.71
C ASP A 11 -22.08 9.75 23.06
N ARG A 12 -22.10 8.54 23.61
CA ARG A 12 -21.43 7.37 23.01
C ARG A 12 -22.15 6.79 21.80
N LEU A 13 -23.48 6.80 21.78
CA LEU A 13 -24.27 6.28 20.66
C LEU A 13 -24.19 7.22 19.46
N ASP A 14 -24.24 8.54 19.69
CA ASP A 14 -24.12 9.54 18.64
C ASP A 14 -22.72 9.55 18.00
N LEU A 15 -21.66 9.28 18.76
CA LEU A 15 -20.31 9.07 18.22
C LEU A 15 -20.22 7.78 17.39
N PHE A 16 -20.88 6.71 17.83
CA PHE A 16 -20.88 5.41 17.15
C PHE A 16 -21.64 5.47 15.81
N GLU A 17 -22.81 6.11 15.78
CA GLU A 17 -23.59 6.31 14.54
C GLU A 17 -22.87 7.25 13.55
N ASN A 18 -22.23 8.32 14.03
CA ASN A 18 -21.46 9.21 13.15
C ASN A 18 -20.20 8.54 12.56
N TYR A 19 -19.53 7.65 13.32
CA TYR A 19 -18.42 6.85 12.80
C TYR A 19 -18.91 5.81 11.77
N TYR A 20 -19.99 5.09 12.07
CA TYR A 20 -20.57 4.08 11.17
C TYR A 20 -21.07 4.70 9.85
N ASN A 21 -21.61 5.92 9.89
CA ASN A 21 -22.04 6.64 8.69
C ASN A 21 -20.88 7.22 7.88
N ARG A 22 -19.68 7.39 8.46
CA ARG A 22 -18.45 7.76 7.72
C ARG A 22 -17.75 6.54 7.12
N ALA A 23 -17.66 5.45 7.86
CA ALA A 23 -17.03 4.19 7.44
C ALA A 23 -17.82 3.39 6.39
N SER A 24 -18.99 3.89 5.94
CA SER A 24 -19.79 3.26 4.87
C SER A 24 -19.40 3.75 3.46
N SER A 25 -18.21 4.36 3.30
CA SER A 25 -17.57 4.54 2.01
C SER A 25 -17.00 3.18 1.58
N GLU A 26 -17.64 2.49 0.64
CA GLU A 26 -17.06 1.29 0.02
C GLU A 26 -15.63 1.62 -0.45
N MET A 27 -14.63 0.96 0.14
CA MET A 27 -13.23 1.15 -0.24
C MET A 27 -13.08 0.87 -1.74
N ASP A 28 -12.75 1.90 -2.53
CA ASP A 28 -12.72 1.81 -3.99
C ASP A 28 -11.47 1.04 -4.44
N ASP A 29 -11.60 -0.28 -4.53
CA ASP A 29 -10.52 -1.16 -4.96
C ASP A 29 -10.07 -0.93 -6.42
N LYS A 30 -10.77 -0.09 -7.20
CA LYS A 30 -10.41 0.22 -8.60
C LYS A 30 -9.01 0.82 -8.70
N LYS A 31 -8.61 1.69 -7.76
CA LYS A 31 -7.27 2.29 -7.78
C LYS A 31 -6.18 1.25 -7.52
N ILE A 32 -6.41 0.33 -6.58
CA ILE A 32 -5.50 -0.79 -6.28
C ILE A 32 -5.43 -1.73 -7.48
N LYS A 33 -6.57 -2.13 -8.06
CA LYS A 33 -6.62 -2.98 -9.25
C LYS A 33 -5.92 -2.34 -10.45
N LYS A 34 -6.09 -1.04 -10.65
CA LYS A 34 -5.36 -0.26 -11.66
C LYS A 34 -3.86 -0.29 -11.38
N PHE A 35 -3.44 -0.03 -10.15
CA PHE A 35 -2.04 -0.10 -9.74
C PHE A 35 -1.45 -1.49 -10.02
N MET A 36 -2.15 -2.56 -9.63
CA MET A 36 -1.72 -3.94 -9.87
C MET A 36 -1.58 -4.22 -11.37
N ALA A 37 -2.59 -3.86 -12.17
CA ALA A 37 -2.54 -4.02 -13.61
C ALA A 37 -1.35 -3.27 -14.24
N LEU A 38 -1.11 -2.03 -13.81
CA LEU A 38 0.05 -1.24 -14.26
C LEU A 38 1.39 -1.81 -13.78
N ALA A 39 1.41 -2.49 -12.63
CA ALA A 39 2.57 -3.22 -12.16
C ALA A 39 2.77 -4.56 -12.89
N GLY A 40 1.92 -4.91 -13.86
CA GLY A 40 1.94 -6.22 -14.53
C GLY A 40 1.51 -7.37 -13.60
N GLN A 41 0.74 -7.06 -12.57
CA GLN A 41 0.20 -8.03 -11.62
C GLN A 41 -1.25 -8.36 -11.96
N GLU A 42 -1.58 -9.63 -11.89
CA GLU A 42 -2.95 -10.12 -12.11
C GLU A 42 -3.79 -9.98 -10.85
N THR A 43 -5.03 -9.54 -11.02
CA THR A 43 -6.06 -9.62 -9.99
C THR A 43 -6.79 -10.96 -10.10
N GLN A 44 -7.29 -11.48 -8.97
CA GLN A 44 -8.02 -12.75 -8.93
C GLN A 44 -9.47 -12.51 -8.53
N LEU A 45 -10.39 -13.22 -9.17
CA LEU A 45 -11.83 -13.17 -8.82
C LEU A 45 -12.19 -14.11 -7.68
N SER A 46 -11.30 -15.05 -7.35
CA SER A 46 -11.46 -16.03 -6.28
C SER A 46 -10.15 -16.16 -5.51
N ILE A 47 -10.21 -16.67 -4.29
CA ILE A 47 -9.01 -16.97 -3.51
C ILE A 47 -8.09 -17.94 -4.27
N THR A 48 -6.80 -17.62 -4.31
CA THR A 48 -5.75 -18.50 -4.82
C THR A 48 -4.57 -18.43 -3.85
N MET A 49 -3.80 -19.51 -3.75
CA MET A 49 -2.61 -19.52 -2.88
C MET A 49 -1.44 -18.72 -3.48
N GLY A 50 -1.51 -18.41 -4.77
CA GLY A 50 -0.44 -17.76 -5.51
C GLY A 50 0.81 -18.63 -5.65
N THR A 51 1.82 -18.09 -6.33
CA THR A 51 3.16 -18.69 -6.37
C THR A 51 3.94 -18.31 -5.12
N LEU A 52 5.05 -19.01 -4.85
CA LEU A 52 5.94 -18.63 -3.75
C LEU A 52 6.40 -17.17 -3.85
N GLU A 53 6.81 -16.73 -5.04
CA GLU A 53 7.26 -15.36 -5.27
C GLU A 53 6.14 -14.32 -5.03
N LYS A 54 4.90 -14.61 -5.46
CA LYS A 54 3.76 -13.75 -5.14
C LYS A 54 3.51 -13.67 -3.63
N ARG A 55 3.63 -14.78 -2.90
CA ARG A 55 3.49 -14.80 -1.42
C ARG A 55 4.59 -14.01 -0.72
N LYS A 56 5.85 -14.17 -1.14
CA LYS A 56 6.98 -13.40 -0.60
C LYS A 56 6.81 -11.91 -0.84
N LEU A 57 6.43 -11.52 -2.07
CA LEU A 57 6.16 -10.11 -2.39
C LEU A 57 5.01 -9.57 -1.54
N GLY A 58 3.91 -10.31 -1.38
CA GLY A 58 2.78 -9.91 -0.54
C GLY A 58 3.20 -9.69 0.92
N ALA A 59 3.95 -10.63 1.50
CA ALA A 59 4.48 -10.51 2.86
C ALA A 59 5.45 -9.32 3.01
N GLN A 60 6.31 -9.11 2.01
CA GLN A 60 7.24 -7.99 1.97
C GLN A 60 6.51 -6.65 1.95
N LEU A 61 5.50 -6.51 1.08
CA LEU A 61 4.71 -5.28 0.98
C LEU A 61 3.96 -5.01 2.28
N LEU A 62 3.27 -6.02 2.84
CA LEU A 62 2.48 -5.86 4.06
C LEU A 62 3.37 -5.46 5.25
N LEU A 63 4.40 -6.27 5.53
CA LEU A 63 5.20 -6.09 6.73
C LEU A 63 6.10 -4.85 6.65
N SER A 64 6.56 -4.46 5.45
CA SER A 64 7.33 -3.22 5.28
C SER A 64 6.53 -1.99 5.72
N GLU A 65 5.28 -1.88 5.28
CA GLU A 65 4.41 -0.74 5.62
C GLU A 65 4.00 -0.78 7.10
N THR A 66 3.69 -1.96 7.64
CA THR A 66 3.38 -2.13 9.07
C THR A 66 4.56 -1.70 9.95
N LEU A 67 5.78 -2.17 9.65
CA LEU A 67 6.97 -1.81 10.43
C LEU A 67 7.36 -0.34 10.23
N GLU A 68 7.16 0.23 9.05
CA GLU A 68 7.37 1.66 8.82
C GLU A 68 6.43 2.50 9.69
N TYR A 69 5.15 2.14 9.79
CA TYR A 69 4.22 2.78 10.71
C TYR A 69 4.63 2.60 12.18
N VAL A 70 5.00 1.40 12.62
CA VAL A 70 5.42 1.15 14.01
C VAL A 70 6.67 1.95 14.37
N ILE A 71 7.69 1.96 13.50
CA ILE A 71 8.97 2.62 13.76
C ILE A 71 8.86 4.13 13.64
N LYS A 72 8.28 4.63 12.54
CA LYS A 72 8.27 6.07 12.23
C LYS A 72 7.00 6.76 12.71
N GLY A 73 5.86 6.10 12.60
CA GLY A 73 4.56 6.63 13.02
C GLY A 73 4.38 6.58 14.53
N LEU A 74 4.56 5.40 15.14
CA LEU A 74 4.42 5.23 16.60
C LEU A 74 5.72 5.55 17.37
N GLY A 75 6.86 5.64 16.69
CA GLY A 75 8.15 5.87 17.35
C GLY A 75 8.65 4.67 18.15
N ILE A 76 8.18 3.46 17.85
CA ILE A 76 8.50 2.22 18.58
C ILE A 76 9.46 1.38 17.75
N THR A 77 10.58 0.94 18.33
CA THR A 77 11.50 -0.01 17.66
C THR A 77 11.19 -1.44 18.10
N PRO A 78 10.69 -2.32 17.22
CA PRO A 78 10.50 -3.73 17.55
C PRO A 78 11.83 -4.42 17.82
N ILE A 79 11.88 -5.33 18.79
CA ILE A 79 13.08 -6.10 19.14
C ILE A 79 12.74 -7.59 19.08
N VAL A 80 13.50 -8.34 18.28
CA VAL A 80 13.36 -9.80 18.16
C VAL A 80 14.68 -10.45 18.58
N ASN A 81 14.64 -11.31 19.61
CA ASN A 81 15.84 -11.97 20.15
C ASN A 81 16.99 -10.99 20.50
N GLY A 82 16.65 -9.80 21.02
CA GLY A 82 17.61 -8.75 21.36
C GLY A 82 18.10 -7.90 20.18
N GLN A 83 17.73 -8.26 18.94
CA GLN A 83 18.07 -7.48 17.76
C GLN A 83 16.95 -6.46 17.44
N PRO A 84 17.26 -5.15 17.42
CA PRO A 84 16.29 -4.16 16.97
C PRO A 84 16.05 -4.27 15.47
N ILE A 85 14.78 -4.22 15.07
CA ILE A 85 14.38 -4.10 13.67
C ILE A 85 14.30 -2.61 13.35
N THR A 86 15.31 -2.09 12.66
CA THR A 86 15.41 -0.65 12.32
C THR A 86 15.17 -0.35 10.85
N ASP A 87 15.37 -1.34 9.96
CA ASP A 87 15.06 -1.23 8.54
C ASP A 87 14.05 -2.31 8.14
N PRO A 88 12.78 -1.94 7.89
CA PRO A 88 11.76 -2.86 7.42
C PRO A 88 12.14 -3.61 6.13
N ASN A 89 12.94 -2.99 5.25
CA ASN A 89 13.31 -3.57 3.96
C ASN A 89 14.47 -4.57 4.06
N ALA A 90 15.15 -4.65 5.22
CA ALA A 90 16.24 -5.59 5.45
C ALA A 90 15.75 -7.00 5.82
N LEU A 91 14.44 -7.19 5.99
CA LEU A 91 13.86 -8.49 6.29
C LEU A 91 13.96 -9.45 5.10
N VAL A 92 14.36 -10.69 5.40
CA VAL A 92 14.46 -11.79 4.43
C VAL A 92 13.24 -12.70 4.59
N TYR A 93 12.60 -13.02 3.45
CA TYR A 93 11.39 -13.83 3.41
C TYR A 93 11.69 -15.19 2.78
N GLU A 94 11.58 -16.24 3.58
CA GLU A 94 11.83 -17.62 3.17
C GLU A 94 10.55 -18.45 3.21
N ALA A 95 10.46 -19.46 2.35
CA ALA A 95 9.40 -20.44 2.44
C ALA A 95 9.68 -21.35 3.62
N GLY A 96 8.74 -21.48 4.55
CA GLY A 96 8.76 -22.58 5.50
C GLY A 96 8.28 -23.89 4.87
N ASP A 97 8.35 -24.97 5.64
CA ASP A 97 7.87 -26.31 5.23
C ASP A 97 6.33 -26.42 5.20
N ARG A 98 5.61 -25.40 5.70
CA ARG A 98 4.14 -25.37 5.75
C ARG A 98 3.56 -24.80 4.47
N GLU A 99 2.61 -25.53 3.88
CA GLU A 99 1.81 -25.06 2.76
C GLU A 99 0.84 -23.93 3.19
N PRO A 100 0.57 -22.95 2.31
CA PRO A 100 -0.38 -21.87 2.62
C PRO A 100 -1.81 -22.41 2.73
N GLU A 101 -2.57 -21.86 3.68
CA GLU A 101 -3.96 -22.26 3.93
C GLU A 101 -4.88 -21.06 3.73
N GLY A 102 -5.87 -21.20 2.84
CA GLY A 102 -6.72 -20.07 2.45
C GLY A 102 -7.54 -19.47 3.60
N LEU A 103 -7.99 -20.29 4.56
CA LEU A 103 -8.72 -19.80 5.72
C LEU A 103 -7.83 -18.91 6.61
N GLU A 104 -6.60 -19.35 6.88
CA GLU A 104 -5.61 -18.59 7.66
C GLU A 104 -5.20 -17.29 6.94
N MET A 105 -5.14 -17.30 5.60
CA MET A 105 -4.89 -16.08 4.82
C MET A 105 -6.03 -15.06 4.95
N ILE A 106 -7.28 -15.51 4.93
CA ILE A 106 -8.46 -14.64 5.10
C ILE A 106 -8.49 -14.08 6.52
N ASP A 107 -8.39 -14.95 7.52
CA ASP A 107 -8.42 -14.59 8.94
C ASP A 107 -7.30 -13.62 9.29
N GLY A 108 -6.06 -13.93 8.90
CA GLY A 108 -4.91 -13.08 9.16
C GLY A 108 -5.00 -11.71 8.48
N LEU A 109 -5.50 -11.61 7.24
CA LEU A 109 -5.70 -10.32 6.59
C LEU A 109 -6.83 -9.51 7.25
N ALA A 110 -7.90 -10.18 7.69
CA ALA A 110 -8.99 -9.53 8.42
C ALA A 110 -8.51 -8.99 9.78
N ASP A 111 -7.70 -9.74 10.52
CA ASP A 111 -7.09 -9.30 11.79
C ASP A 111 -6.15 -8.11 11.59
N VAL A 112 -5.32 -8.13 10.56
CA VAL A 112 -4.47 -6.98 10.24
C VAL A 112 -5.32 -5.74 9.95
N ALA A 113 -6.34 -5.86 9.10
CA ALA A 113 -7.26 -4.75 8.82
C ALA A 113 -7.93 -4.25 10.10
N TYR A 114 -8.41 -5.16 10.96
CA TYR A 114 -9.00 -4.82 12.26
C TYR A 114 -8.04 -3.97 13.12
N THR A 115 -6.76 -4.34 13.19
CA THR A 115 -5.79 -3.53 13.94
C THR A 115 -5.54 -2.15 13.32
N MET A 116 -5.64 -2.00 12.00
CA MET A 116 -5.53 -0.69 11.34
C MET A 116 -6.70 0.23 11.73
N TYR A 117 -7.94 -0.29 11.68
CA TYR A 117 -9.12 0.45 12.12
C TYR A 117 -9.11 0.73 13.63
N TRP A 118 -8.56 -0.19 14.43
CA TRP A 118 -8.33 0.06 15.85
C TRP A 118 -7.37 1.25 16.06
N ASN A 119 -6.29 1.36 15.29
CA ASN A 119 -5.35 2.49 15.37
C ASN A 119 -6.02 3.80 14.95
N GLU A 120 -6.86 3.79 13.91
CA GLU A 120 -7.73 4.93 13.58
C GLU A 120 -8.56 5.37 14.78
N CYS A 121 -9.29 4.43 15.40
CA CYS A 121 -10.12 4.75 16.55
C CYS A 121 -9.31 5.23 17.76
N ALA A 122 -8.17 4.60 18.03
CA ALA A 122 -7.35 4.85 19.22
C ALA A 122 -6.60 6.19 19.13
N PHE A 123 -6.17 6.58 17.93
CA PHE A 123 -5.32 7.75 17.71
C PHE A 123 -6.01 8.87 16.92
N GLY A 124 -7.26 8.68 16.50
CA GLY A 124 -8.00 9.65 15.67
C GLY A 124 -7.37 9.85 14.29
N ILE A 125 -6.76 8.79 13.73
CA ILE A 125 -6.11 8.86 12.40
C ILE A 125 -7.22 8.82 11.34
N PRO A 126 -7.34 9.80 10.42
CA PRO A 126 -8.29 9.75 9.31
C PRO A 126 -7.79 8.75 8.25
N LEU A 127 -7.97 7.45 8.54
CA LEU A 127 -7.33 6.36 7.81
C LEU A 127 -7.83 6.27 6.38
N GLU A 128 -9.14 6.41 6.17
CA GLU A 128 -9.75 6.31 4.84
C GLU A 128 -9.30 7.48 3.93
N GLU A 129 -9.32 8.72 4.43
CA GLU A 129 -8.86 9.86 3.63
C GLU A 129 -7.35 9.80 3.33
N ALA A 130 -6.55 9.35 4.29
CA ALA A 130 -5.13 9.13 4.08
C ALA A 130 -4.89 8.01 3.06
N PHE A 131 -5.66 6.92 3.14
CA PHE A 131 -5.58 5.79 2.22
C PHE A 131 -5.90 6.21 0.78
N GLU A 132 -6.98 6.95 0.56
CA GLU A 132 -7.34 7.45 -0.77
C GLU A 132 -6.26 8.36 -1.37
N ALA A 133 -5.71 9.28 -0.57
CA ALA A 133 -4.64 10.16 -1.00
C ALA A 133 -3.35 9.38 -1.35
N VAL A 134 -3.04 8.32 -0.59
CA VAL A 134 -1.92 7.41 -0.86
C VAL A 134 -2.18 6.59 -2.13
N CYS A 135 -3.40 6.12 -2.37
CA CYS A 135 -3.78 5.40 -3.59
C CYS A 135 -3.55 6.25 -4.84
N ASP A 136 -4.01 7.51 -4.82
CA ASP A 136 -3.78 8.44 -5.93
C ASP A 136 -2.28 8.67 -6.15
N ASN A 137 -1.55 8.96 -5.06
CA ASN A 137 -0.13 9.23 -5.16
C ASN A 137 0.68 8.00 -5.61
N ASN A 138 0.25 6.78 -5.26
CA ASN A 138 0.91 5.57 -5.73
C ASN A 138 0.84 5.40 -7.26
N LEU A 139 -0.21 5.91 -7.90
CA LEU A 139 -0.33 5.88 -9.37
C LEU A 139 0.69 6.81 -10.05
N GLU A 140 1.20 7.83 -9.37
CA GLU A 140 2.27 8.71 -9.89
C GLU A 140 3.63 8.00 -10.04
N LYS A 141 3.76 6.75 -9.55
CA LYS A 141 4.94 5.91 -9.82
C LYS A 141 5.02 5.47 -11.29
N PHE A 142 3.91 5.54 -12.03
CA PHE A 142 3.83 5.14 -13.43
C PHE A 142 3.95 6.36 -14.34
N VAL A 143 5.04 6.44 -15.10
CA VAL A 143 5.33 7.59 -15.95
C VAL A 143 4.51 7.47 -17.23
N LYS A 144 3.43 8.27 -17.36
CA LYS A 144 2.62 8.31 -18.58
C LYS A 144 3.45 8.77 -19.80
N LEU A 145 3.40 8.01 -20.88
CA LEU A 145 4.11 8.28 -22.14
C LEU A 145 3.10 8.76 -23.19
N VAL A 146 2.96 10.08 -23.32
CA VAL A 146 1.89 10.71 -24.12
C VAL A 146 2.05 10.44 -25.63
N ASP A 147 3.29 10.46 -26.13
CA ASP A 147 3.60 10.32 -27.56
C ASP A 147 4.24 8.96 -27.91
N TRP A 148 3.98 7.93 -27.10
CA TRP A 148 4.54 6.62 -27.33
C TRP A 148 3.79 5.88 -28.45
N ASN A 149 4.51 5.60 -29.54
CA ASN A 149 4.01 4.82 -30.68
C ASN A 149 4.69 3.45 -30.81
N GLY A 150 5.51 3.07 -29.82
CA GLY A 150 6.22 1.79 -29.81
C GLY A 150 5.40 0.64 -29.21
N PRO A 151 5.91 -0.59 -29.25
CA PRO A 151 5.28 -1.71 -28.56
C PRO A 151 5.45 -1.62 -27.04
N VAL A 152 4.66 -2.42 -26.31
CA VAL A 152 4.95 -2.81 -24.92
C VAL A 152 6.25 -3.62 -24.92
N ARG A 153 7.26 -3.13 -24.19
CA ARG A 153 8.58 -3.77 -24.11
C ARG A 153 9.39 -3.23 -22.94
N SER A 154 10.43 -3.95 -22.54
CA SER A 154 11.48 -3.40 -21.69
C SER A 154 12.28 -2.33 -22.45
N LEU A 155 12.63 -1.26 -21.74
CA LEU A 155 13.43 -0.16 -22.25
C LEU A 155 14.91 -0.45 -22.04
N GLU A 156 15.73 -0.11 -23.03
CA GLU A 156 17.18 -0.07 -22.85
C GLU A 156 17.52 1.04 -21.84
N GLN A 157 18.63 0.89 -21.10
CA GLN A 157 18.98 1.85 -20.05
C GLN A 157 19.12 3.29 -20.56
N SER A 158 19.57 3.46 -21.81
CA SER A 158 19.65 4.75 -22.49
C SER A 158 18.29 5.40 -22.74
N GLU A 159 17.18 4.66 -22.63
CA GLU A 159 15.81 5.13 -22.87
C GLU A 159 15.04 5.39 -21.55
N TRP A 160 15.62 5.04 -20.39
CA TRP A 160 14.94 5.12 -19.10
C TRP A 160 14.46 6.53 -18.72
N HIS A 161 15.05 7.57 -19.34
CA HIS A 161 14.60 8.94 -19.18
C HIS A 161 13.22 9.24 -19.77
N CYS A 162 12.65 8.30 -20.54
CA CYS A 162 11.29 8.34 -21.07
C CYS A 162 10.96 9.62 -21.87
N ASN A 163 11.98 10.28 -22.46
CA ASN A 163 11.87 11.62 -23.07
C ASN A 163 11.28 12.70 -22.14
N LYS A 164 11.34 12.49 -20.83
CA LYS A 164 10.78 13.38 -19.80
C LYS A 164 11.83 13.84 -18.78
N ASN A 165 13.11 13.60 -19.06
CA ASN A 165 14.22 13.89 -18.16
C ASN A 165 14.03 13.27 -16.76
N ILE A 166 13.46 12.06 -16.73
CA ILE A 166 13.24 11.31 -15.50
C ILE A 166 14.45 10.44 -15.21
N SER A 167 14.74 10.20 -13.94
CA SER A 167 15.71 9.21 -13.50
C SER A 167 15.04 8.23 -12.55
N TRP A 168 15.65 7.06 -12.41
CA TRP A 168 15.18 6.00 -11.54
C TRP A 168 16.22 5.76 -10.44
N PRO A 169 15.81 5.31 -9.25
CA PRO A 169 16.76 4.93 -8.20
C PRO A 169 17.69 3.79 -8.65
N ASP A 170 18.90 3.72 -8.10
CA ASP A 170 19.90 2.68 -8.42
C ASP A 170 19.41 1.24 -8.15
N SER A 171 18.37 1.10 -7.31
CA SER A 171 17.72 -0.19 -7.03
C SER A 171 16.85 -0.71 -8.20
N VAL A 172 16.52 0.13 -9.18
CA VAL A 172 15.76 -0.28 -10.36
C VAL A 172 16.66 -1.06 -11.30
N VAL A 173 16.23 -2.28 -11.63
CA VAL A 173 16.95 -3.19 -12.52
C VAL A 173 16.28 -3.29 -13.89
N GLU A 174 15.02 -2.90 -13.99
CA GLU A 174 14.24 -2.94 -15.22
C GLU A 174 13.25 -1.76 -15.29
N VAL A 175 13.14 -1.13 -16.47
CA VAL A 175 12.04 -0.23 -16.80
C VAL A 175 11.28 -0.82 -17.99
N THR A 176 9.97 -1.00 -17.84
CA THR A 176 9.10 -1.58 -18.88
C THR A 176 8.05 -0.58 -19.31
N VAL A 177 7.79 -0.51 -20.62
CA VAL A 177 6.59 0.15 -21.16
C VAL A 177 5.43 -0.82 -21.14
N ILE A 178 4.33 -0.40 -20.54
CA ILE A 178 3.09 -1.16 -20.42
C ILE A 178 1.91 -0.36 -21.01
N SER A 179 0.84 -1.06 -21.37
CA SER A 179 -0.40 -0.47 -21.89
C SER A 179 -1.54 -0.72 -20.92
N PHE A 180 -2.34 0.31 -20.65
CA PHE A 180 -3.57 0.22 -19.86
C PHE A 180 -4.61 1.20 -20.42
N CYS A 181 -5.79 0.70 -20.80
CA CYS A 181 -6.88 1.49 -21.38
C CYS A 181 -6.44 2.40 -22.55
N ASN A 182 -5.61 1.87 -23.47
CA ASN A 182 -5.04 2.58 -24.63
C ASN A 182 -4.06 3.71 -24.28
N GLU A 183 -3.55 3.75 -23.05
CA GLU A 183 -2.49 4.66 -22.63
C GLU A 183 -1.22 3.87 -22.30
N PHE A 184 -0.06 4.48 -22.56
CA PHE A 184 1.24 3.87 -22.29
C PHE A 184 1.89 4.47 -21.07
N TYR A 185 2.55 3.63 -20.28
CA TYR A 185 3.25 4.02 -19.06
C TYR A 185 4.61 3.33 -19.00
N ALA A 186 5.62 4.02 -18.49
CA ALA A 186 6.86 3.40 -18.07
C ALA A 186 6.83 3.10 -16.55
N VAL A 187 7.29 1.92 -16.18
CA VAL A 187 7.36 1.45 -14.78
C VAL A 187 8.74 0.89 -14.48
N GLY A 188 9.38 1.39 -13.43
CA GLY A 188 10.64 0.87 -12.90
C GLY A 188 10.42 -0.13 -11.77
N LYS A 189 11.07 -1.29 -11.85
CA LYS A 189 11.02 -2.34 -10.82
C LYS A 189 12.42 -2.71 -10.34
N ASP A 190 12.49 -3.11 -9.07
CA ASP A 190 13.69 -3.74 -8.52
C ASP A 190 13.70 -5.25 -8.79
N ILE A 191 14.73 -5.93 -8.26
CA ILE A 191 14.93 -7.37 -8.44
C ILE A 191 13.84 -8.24 -7.78
N SER A 192 13.08 -7.72 -6.81
CA SER A 192 11.95 -8.45 -6.22
C SER A 192 10.62 -8.18 -6.94
N GLY A 193 10.64 -7.32 -7.96
CA GLY A 193 9.45 -6.91 -8.71
C GLY A 193 8.66 -5.78 -8.03
N LYS A 194 9.18 -5.18 -6.95
CA LYS A 194 8.55 -4.02 -6.29
C LYS A 194 8.71 -2.78 -7.18
N VAL A 195 7.60 -2.10 -7.42
CA VAL A 195 7.58 -0.83 -8.19
C VAL A 195 8.30 0.26 -7.39
N ARG A 196 9.25 0.94 -8.03
CA ARG A 196 10.07 2.01 -7.44
C ARG A 196 9.64 3.39 -7.96
N LYS A 197 9.91 4.41 -7.15
CA LYS A 197 9.51 5.80 -7.39
C LYS A 197 10.46 6.46 -8.40
N PRO A 198 10.00 6.95 -9.57
CA PRO A 198 10.83 7.76 -10.46
C PRO A 198 11.13 9.13 -9.83
N SER A 199 12.07 9.89 -10.39
CA SER A 199 12.40 11.25 -9.94
C SER A 199 11.25 12.26 -10.11
N SER A 200 10.27 11.96 -10.96
CA SER A 200 9.05 12.76 -11.11
C SER A 200 8.04 12.54 -9.99
N TYR A 201 8.21 11.51 -9.16
CA TYR A 201 7.29 11.20 -8.07
C TYR A 201 7.41 12.23 -6.95
N CYS A 202 6.27 12.82 -6.57
CA CYS A 202 6.15 13.66 -5.38
C CYS A 202 5.50 12.85 -4.25
N SER A 203 6.00 12.98 -3.02
CA SER A 203 5.31 12.39 -1.87
C SER A 203 4.00 13.13 -1.62
N VAL A 204 2.94 12.38 -1.29
CA VAL A 204 1.66 12.95 -0.86
C VAL A 204 1.86 13.77 0.41
N ASP A 205 1.27 14.97 0.43
CA ASP A 205 1.21 15.80 1.63
C ASP A 205 -0.04 15.42 2.45
N LEU A 206 0.18 14.73 3.56
CA LEU A 206 -0.88 14.35 4.50
C LEU A 206 -1.03 15.35 5.66
N THR A 207 -0.22 16.42 5.71
CA THR A 207 -0.29 17.46 6.74
C THR A 207 -1.70 18.05 6.91
N PRO A 208 -2.50 18.29 5.83
CA PRO A 208 -3.86 18.79 5.96
C PRO A 208 -4.81 17.89 6.78
N LEU A 209 -4.44 16.64 7.04
CA LEU A 209 -5.24 15.69 7.82
C LEU A 209 -4.96 15.74 9.34
N LEU A 210 -3.87 16.39 9.79
CA LEU A 210 -3.46 16.40 11.21
C LEU A 210 -4.28 17.34 12.12
N GLY A 211 -5.24 18.09 11.58
CA GLY A 211 -5.99 19.12 12.31
C GLY A 211 -7.50 19.09 12.07
N LYS A 212 -8.03 17.94 11.64
CA LYS A 212 -9.47 17.72 11.48
C LYS A 212 -10.11 17.14 12.74
#